data_AF-A0A963EXM7-F1
#
_entry.id   AF-A0A963EXM7-F1
#
_cell.length_a   1.000
_cell.length_b   1.000
_cell.length_c   1.000
_cell.angle_alpha   90.00
_cell.angle_beta   90.00
_cell.angle_gamma   90.00
#
_symmetry.space_group_name_H-M   'P 1'
#
loop_
_entity.id
_entity.type
_entity.pdbx_description
1 polymer ?
#
loop_
_entity_poly.entity_id
_entity_poly.type
_entity_poly.pdbx_seq_one_letter_code
_entity_poly.pdbx_strand_id
1 'polypeptide(L)'
;MVRILGGAISATARQRCNNKGAMQAMVGGVLTDDSVDDSLEQASNQSFQGLVGIITQGQQAGVFREGEADELALTAWSVVHGFAMLASTGSLEHRAANRDAKLALAQRVAGNLLNGIARG
;
A
#
# COMPACT_ATOMS: atom_id res chain seq x y z
N MET A 1 -1.03 -17.34 -35.19
CA MET A 1 -2.19 -16.69 -34.56
C MET A 1 -2.01 -16.78 -33.03
N VAL A 2 -1.33 -15.76 -32.51
CA VAL A 2 -1.23 -15.26 -31.12
C VAL A 2 -0.95 -16.25 -29.96
N ARG A 3 0.35 -16.53 -29.76
CA ARG A 3 0.96 -16.83 -28.44
C ARG A 3 2.06 -15.80 -28.20
N ILE A 4 1.74 -14.62 -27.67
CA ILE A 4 2.72 -13.57 -27.32
C ILE A 4 2.12 -12.77 -26.12
N LEU A 5 2.92 -12.59 -25.05
CA LEU A 5 2.77 -11.63 -23.93
C LEU A 5 1.94 -12.02 -22.68
N GLY A 6 2.14 -13.21 -22.12
CA GLY A 6 1.60 -13.59 -20.79
C GLY A 6 2.58 -13.49 -19.59
N GLY A 7 3.79 -12.94 -19.78
CA GLY A 7 4.91 -13.17 -18.84
C GLY A 7 5.49 -11.96 -18.10
N ALA A 8 5.12 -10.72 -18.43
CA ALA A 8 5.90 -9.55 -17.97
C ALA A 8 5.33 -8.80 -16.75
N ILE A 9 4.06 -9.02 -16.37
CA ILE A 9 3.40 -8.19 -15.33
C ILE A 9 3.40 -8.89 -13.95
N SER A 10 3.55 -10.22 -13.88
CA SER A 10 3.53 -10.95 -12.59
C SER A 10 4.89 -10.97 -11.85
N ALA A 11 5.99 -10.60 -12.53
CA ALA A 11 7.33 -10.63 -11.95
C ALA A 11 7.71 -9.31 -11.24
N THR A 12 7.35 -8.17 -11.82
CA THR A 12 7.79 -6.85 -11.31
C THR A 12 7.00 -6.39 -10.08
N ALA A 13 5.72 -6.79 -9.96
CA ALA A 13 4.90 -6.51 -8.77
C ALA A 13 5.24 -7.41 -7.58
N ARG A 14 5.80 -8.61 -7.83
CA ARG A 14 6.15 -9.59 -6.78
C ARG A 14 7.51 -9.28 -6.13
N GLN A 15 8.41 -8.63 -6.85
CA GLN A 15 9.80 -8.41 -6.40
C GLN A 15 9.97 -7.24 -5.40
N ARG A 16 9.01 -6.32 -5.28
CA ARG A 16 9.13 -5.15 -4.36
C ARG A 16 8.37 -5.27 -3.04
N CYS A 17 7.51 -6.27 -2.84
CA CYS A 17 6.77 -6.45 -1.59
C CYS A 17 7.53 -7.23 -0.49
N ASN A 18 8.83 -7.54 -0.68
CA ASN A 18 9.63 -8.27 0.32
C ASN A 18 10.52 -7.37 1.20
N ASN A 19 10.29 -6.05 1.22
CA ASN A 19 11.12 -5.15 2.02
C ASN A 19 10.42 -4.81 3.34
N LYS A 20 10.92 -5.35 4.46
CA LYS A 20 10.50 -4.94 5.82
C LYS A 20 10.59 -3.41 6.01
N GLY A 21 11.46 -2.73 5.25
CA GLY A 21 11.59 -1.28 5.24
C GLY A 21 10.40 -0.52 4.65
N ALA A 22 9.63 -1.11 3.73
CA ALA A 22 8.46 -0.43 3.15
C ALA A 22 7.35 -0.19 4.19
N MET A 23 7.18 -1.13 5.12
CA MET A 23 6.22 -1.00 6.22
C MET A 23 6.69 0.04 7.26
N GLN A 24 7.99 0.17 7.49
CA GLN A 24 8.56 1.16 8.41
C GLN A 24 8.54 2.58 7.83
N ALA A 25 8.82 2.73 6.53
CA ALA A 25 8.69 4.01 5.83
C ALA A 25 7.23 4.53 5.82
N MET A 26 6.25 3.62 5.73
CA MET A 26 4.81 3.92 5.86
C MET A 26 4.34 4.10 7.32
N VAL A 27 5.22 4.23 8.32
CA VAL A 27 4.84 4.49 9.74
C VAL A 27 5.48 5.78 10.27
N GLY A 28 6.39 6.40 9.51
CA GLY A 28 7.25 7.50 9.94
C GLY A 28 6.60 8.88 10.16
N GLY A 29 5.31 8.94 10.50
CA GLY A 29 4.58 10.21 10.70
C GLY A 29 3.66 10.26 11.93
N VAL A 30 3.82 9.37 12.91
CA VAL A 30 2.93 9.29 14.09
C VAL A 30 3.65 9.64 15.41
N LEU A 31 4.69 10.44 15.38
CA LEU A 31 5.20 11.07 16.60
C LEU A 31 5.49 12.55 16.31
N THR A 32 4.62 13.41 16.84
CA THR A 32 4.80 14.86 16.89
C THR A 32 5.94 15.18 17.86
N ASP A 33 7.00 15.79 17.35
CA ASP A 33 7.92 16.71 18.04
C ASP A 33 8.50 17.63 16.95
N ASP A 34 8.82 18.89 17.27
CA ASP A 34 9.21 19.95 16.32
C ASP A 34 10.59 19.75 15.64
N SER A 35 10.96 18.50 15.38
CA SER A 35 12.13 18.08 14.61
C SER A 35 11.80 16.83 13.78
N VAL A 36 10.80 16.93 12.89
CA VAL A 36 10.73 15.98 11.78
C VAL A 36 12.01 16.17 10.99
N ASP A 37 12.92 15.20 11.10
CA ASP A 37 14.11 15.12 10.27
C ASP A 37 13.66 15.27 8.81
N ASP A 38 14.10 16.31 8.12
CA ASP A 38 13.73 16.62 6.72
C ASP A 38 13.86 15.38 5.82
N SER A 39 14.76 14.45 6.16
CA SER A 39 14.94 13.19 5.44
C SER A 39 13.77 12.21 5.60
N LEU A 40 13.09 12.19 6.75
CA LEU A 40 11.91 11.35 7.00
C LEU A 40 10.68 11.88 6.28
N GLU A 41 10.46 13.20 6.31
CA GLU A 41 9.38 13.82 5.54
C GLU A 41 9.58 13.58 4.04
N GLN A 42 10.82 13.76 3.56
CA GLN A 42 11.16 13.49 2.17
C GLN A 42 10.92 12.01 1.80
N ALA A 43 11.31 11.06 2.65
CA ALA A 43 11.08 9.63 2.42
C ALA A 43 9.60 9.27 2.39
N SER A 44 8.79 9.88 3.27
CA SER A 44 7.34 9.72 3.30
C SER A 44 6.70 10.24 2.00
N ASN A 45 7.06 11.47 1.59
CA ASN A 45 6.56 12.08 0.35
C ASN A 45 6.97 11.27 -0.88
N GLN A 46 8.22 10.80 -0.97
CA GLN A 46 8.66 9.94 -2.07
C GLN A 46 7.89 8.62 -2.12
N SER A 47 7.56 8.04 -0.96
CA SER A 47 6.78 6.81 -0.88
C SER A 47 5.34 7.03 -1.34
N PHE A 48 4.70 8.13 -0.93
CA PHE A 48 3.37 8.51 -1.38
C PHE A 48 3.34 8.76 -2.89
N GLN A 49 4.28 9.54 -3.42
CA GLN A 49 4.40 9.78 -4.86
C GLN A 49 4.68 8.49 -5.66
N GLY A 50 5.44 7.56 -5.08
CA GLY A 50 5.60 6.22 -5.64
C GLY A 50 4.27 5.46 -5.76
N LEU A 51 3.38 5.58 -4.78
CA LEU A 51 2.05 4.98 -4.80
C LEU A 51 1.14 5.62 -5.85
N VAL A 52 1.15 6.96 -5.95
CA VAL A 52 0.47 7.69 -7.04
C VAL A 52 0.92 7.17 -8.39
N GLY A 53 2.23 7.07 -8.61
CA GLY A 53 2.79 6.55 -9.86
C GLY A 53 2.36 5.12 -10.18
N ILE A 54 2.21 4.24 -9.17
CA ILE A 54 1.68 2.88 -9.36
C ILE A 54 0.22 2.92 -9.80
N ILE A 55 -0.59 3.79 -9.20
CA ILE A 55 -2.00 3.91 -9.55
C ILE A 55 -2.16 4.46 -10.96
N THR A 56 -1.46 5.53 -11.31
CA THR A 56 -1.48 6.11 -12.66
C THR A 56 -1.09 5.08 -13.72
N GLN A 57 -0.03 4.29 -13.48
CA GLN A 57 0.36 3.21 -14.39
C GLN A 57 -0.71 2.12 -14.48
N GLY A 58 -1.34 1.75 -13.36
CA GLY A 58 -2.43 0.78 -13.33
C GLY A 58 -3.69 1.27 -14.07
N GLN A 59 -3.99 2.56 -14.01
CA GLN A 59 -5.08 3.20 -14.78
C GLN A 59 -4.76 3.18 -16.28
N GLN A 60 -3.56 3.60 -16.68
CA GLN A 60 -3.11 3.55 -18.08
C GLN A 60 -3.13 2.12 -18.65
N ALA A 61 -2.83 1.12 -17.83
CA ALA A 61 -2.91 -0.30 -18.20
C ALA A 61 -4.34 -0.87 -18.16
N GLY A 62 -5.34 -0.07 -17.76
CA GLY A 62 -6.73 -0.48 -17.64
C GLY A 62 -7.03 -1.45 -16.48
N VAL A 63 -6.10 -1.58 -15.52
CA VAL A 63 -6.21 -2.47 -14.35
C VAL A 63 -7.00 -1.81 -13.23
N PHE A 64 -6.75 -0.52 -12.99
CA PHE A 64 -7.47 0.28 -11.99
C PHE A 64 -8.52 1.16 -12.65
N ARG A 65 -9.55 1.51 -11.88
CA ARG A 65 -10.61 2.41 -12.33
C ARG A 65 -10.07 3.83 -12.57
N GLU A 66 -10.70 4.52 -13.51
CA GLU A 66 -10.46 5.94 -13.77
C GLU A 66 -10.84 6.81 -12.55
N GLY A 67 -10.24 8.01 -12.49
CA GLY A 67 -10.42 8.98 -11.41
C GLY A 67 -9.09 9.62 -11.00
N GLU A 68 -9.13 10.53 -10.03
CA GLU A 68 -7.94 11.23 -9.54
C GLU A 68 -6.97 10.26 -8.86
N ALA A 69 -5.79 10.07 -9.44
CA ALA A 69 -4.79 9.12 -8.96
C ALA A 69 -4.32 9.43 -7.53
N ASP A 70 -4.21 10.72 -7.20
CA ASP A 70 -3.86 11.18 -5.85
C ASP A 70 -4.90 10.78 -4.81
N GLU A 71 -6.20 10.86 -5.13
CA GLU A 71 -7.28 10.48 -4.22
C GLU A 71 -7.32 8.96 -3.99
N LEU A 72 -7.09 8.18 -5.04
CA LEU A 72 -6.98 6.73 -4.95
C LEU A 72 -5.73 6.32 -4.15
N ALA A 73 -4.62 7.02 -4.33
CA ALA A 73 -3.38 6.81 -3.58
C ALA A 73 -3.59 7.14 -2.11
N LEU A 74 -4.23 8.28 -1.82
CA LEU A 74 -4.59 8.68 -0.45
C LEU A 74 -5.49 7.64 0.22
N THR A 75 -6.50 7.14 -0.49
CA THR A 75 -7.38 6.09 0.02
C THR A 75 -6.59 4.84 0.41
N ALA A 76 -5.72 4.37 -0.48
CA ALA A 76 -4.88 3.20 -0.23
C ALA A 76 -3.90 3.43 0.94
N TRP A 77 -3.30 4.61 0.98
CA TRP A 77 -2.38 5.05 2.02
C TRP A 77 -3.08 5.09 3.39
N SER A 78 -4.25 5.70 3.49
CA SER A 78 -5.05 5.75 4.72
C SER A 78 -5.43 4.36 5.24
N VAL A 79 -5.75 3.41 4.36
CA VAL A 79 -6.07 2.03 4.77
C VAL A 79 -4.84 1.34 5.38
N VAL A 80 -3.67 1.46 4.76
CA VAL A 80 -2.43 0.84 5.25
C VAL A 80 -2.01 1.47 6.58
N HIS A 81 -1.99 2.80 6.67
CA HIS A 81 -1.65 3.51 7.90
C HIS A 81 -2.64 3.21 9.03
N GLY A 82 -3.95 3.23 8.74
CA GLY A 82 -4.98 2.90 9.72
C GLY A 82 -4.85 1.47 10.24
N PHE A 83 -4.55 0.52 9.34
CA PHE A 83 -4.30 -0.87 9.74
C PHE A 83 -3.05 -1.00 10.61
N ALA A 84 -1.95 -0.33 10.24
CA ALA A 84 -0.70 -0.35 11.00
C ALA A 84 -0.88 0.26 12.40
N MET A 85 -1.66 1.32 12.52
CA MET A 85 -2.04 1.91 13.81
C MET A 85 -2.81 0.94 14.67
N LEU A 86 -3.89 0.34 14.16
CA LEU A 86 -4.70 -0.65 14.89
C LEU A 86 -3.87 -1.88 15.31
N ALA A 87 -2.91 -2.29 14.48
CA ALA A 87 -2.02 -3.40 14.80
C ALA A 87 -1.04 -3.06 15.93
N SER A 88 -0.55 -1.81 15.94
CA SER A 88 0.43 -1.31 16.92
C SER A 88 -0.19 -1.02 18.28
N THR A 89 -1.46 -0.60 18.33
CA THR A 89 -2.18 -0.32 19.58
C THR A 89 -2.78 -1.57 20.23
N GLY A 90 -2.56 -2.77 19.68
CA GLY A 90 -3.18 -4.01 20.17
C GLY A 90 -4.66 -4.16 19.82
N SER A 91 -5.27 -3.19 19.15
CA SER A 91 -6.71 -3.16 18.83
C SER A 91 -7.16 -4.31 17.90
N LEU A 92 -6.22 -5.03 17.29
CA LEU A 92 -6.50 -6.21 16.46
C LEU A 92 -6.48 -7.54 17.21
N GLU A 93 -6.10 -7.59 18.49
CA GLU A 93 -5.88 -8.86 19.22
C GLU A 93 -7.10 -9.79 19.22
N HIS A 94 -8.30 -9.22 19.33
CA HIS A 94 -9.53 -10.00 19.31
C HIS A 94 -9.92 -10.52 17.92
N ARG A 95 -9.32 -9.98 16.85
CA ARG A 95 -9.52 -10.40 15.45
C ARG A 95 -8.35 -11.22 14.90
N ALA A 96 -7.17 -11.07 15.48
CA ALA A 96 -5.94 -11.68 15.02
C ALA A 96 -4.93 -11.78 16.20
N ALA A 97 -4.89 -12.95 16.84
CA ALA A 97 -4.15 -13.18 18.07
C ALA A 97 -2.63 -13.25 17.91
N ASN A 98 -2.13 -13.58 16.72
CA ASN A 98 -0.70 -13.73 16.46
C ASN A 98 -0.28 -13.03 15.15
N ARG A 99 1.02 -13.00 14.91
CA ARG A 99 1.61 -12.32 13.74
C ARG A 99 1.05 -12.85 12.42
N ASP A 100 0.91 -14.16 12.28
CA ASP A 100 0.43 -14.78 11.03
C ASP A 100 -1.04 -14.44 10.77
N ALA A 101 -1.86 -14.45 11.83
CA ALA A 101 -3.25 -14.02 11.74
C ALA A 101 -3.37 -12.54 11.38
N LYS A 102 -2.49 -11.68 11.93
CA LYS A 102 -2.45 -10.24 11.60
C LYS A 102 -2.04 -10.03 10.13
N LEU A 103 -1.07 -10.81 9.64
CA LEU A 103 -0.65 -10.78 8.24
C LEU A 103 -1.77 -11.24 7.30
N ALA A 104 -2.45 -12.34 7.61
CA ALA A 104 -3.58 -12.83 6.83
C ALA A 104 -4.73 -11.80 6.81
N LEU A 105 -4.97 -11.11 7.93
CA LEU A 105 -5.96 -10.03 7.99
C LEU A 105 -5.54 -8.83 7.13
N ALA A 106 -4.27 -8.42 7.18
CA ALA A 106 -3.74 -7.35 6.34
C ALA A 106 -3.93 -7.65 4.84
N GLN A 107 -3.66 -8.89 4.43
CA GLN A 107 -3.86 -9.35 3.05
C GLN A 107 -5.33 -9.25 2.62
N ARG A 108 -6.28 -9.61 3.50
CA ARG A 108 -7.71 -9.46 3.20
C ARG A 108 -8.14 -7.99 3.09
N VAL A 109 -7.65 -7.14 4.00
CA VAL A 109 -7.92 -5.69 3.96
C VAL A 109 -7.38 -5.07 2.67
N ALA A 110 -6.14 -5.41 2.29
CA ALA A 110 -5.55 -4.98 1.03
C ALA A 110 -6.34 -5.52 -0.18
N GLY A 111 -6.79 -6.77 -0.13
CA GLY A 111 -7.64 -7.36 -1.17
C GLY A 111 -8.97 -6.60 -1.35
N ASN A 112 -9.62 -6.22 -0.24
CA ASN A 112 -10.86 -5.45 -0.30
C ASN A 112 -10.64 -4.06 -0.92
N LEU A 113 -9.55 -3.38 -0.55
CA LEU A 113 -9.15 -2.12 -1.15
C LEU A 113 -8.91 -2.27 -2.66
N LEU A 114 -8.09 -3.26 -3.05
CA LEU A 114 -7.76 -3.51 -4.45
C LEU A 114 -9.02 -3.83 -5.27
N ASN A 115 -9.94 -4.63 -4.73
CA ASN A 115 -11.22 -4.91 -5.39
C ASN A 115 -12.09 -3.65 -5.53
N GLY A 116 -12.02 -2.72 -4.58
CA GLY A 116 -12.76 -1.45 -4.65
C GLY A 116 -12.18 -0.43 -5.64
N ILE A 117 -10.89 -0.54 -5.99
CA ILE A 117 -10.24 0.32 -6.99
C ILE A 117 -9.98 -0.38 -8.33
N ALA A 118 -10.17 -1.69 -8.39
CA ALA A 118 -10.09 -2.45 -9.64
C ALA A 118 -11.18 -1.98 -10.60
N ARG A 119 -10.89 -2.08 -11.89
CA ARG A 119 -11.90 -1.83 -12.92
C ARG A 119 -12.95 -2.94 -12.88
N GLY A 120 -14.23 -2.55 -12.81
CA GLY A 120 -15.39 -3.45 -12.87
C GLY A 120 -15.64 -4.02 -14.26
#